data_AF-A0A063B6F1-F1
#
_entry.id   AF-A0A063B6F1-F1
#
_cell.length_a   1.000
_cell.length_b   1.000
_cell.length_c   1.000
_cell.angle_alpha   90.00
_cell.angle_beta   90.00
_cell.angle_gamma   90.00
#
_symmetry.space_group_name_H-M   'P 1'
#
loop_
_entity.id
_entity.type
_entity.pdbx_description
1 polymer ?
#
loop_
_entity_poly.entity_id
_entity_poly.type
_entity_poly.pdbx_seq_one_letter_code
_entity_poly.pdbx_strand_id
1 'polypeptide(L)'
;MTNQSRVAVTGVLSALCLSLAACAVGQPTGTAVPVEVPHRVPLLSGDAKALNYTPWYIHTFSMVGPPGSGIRGGGPNVMPIEKNGKPSGGGKAVCCTSLPAEWQPELKLTVRWLVTKKRPDGKKWGYWYKAENVRIAPYSSGNTGDAWGIFLPGDRVRIMLTDGNRDGGNNPNARPADNDPYIAQGVLDEEWNRRYPPAHD
;
A
#
# COMPACT_ATOMS: atom_id res chain seq x y z
N MET A 1 78.77 25.25 68.94
CA MET A 1 77.72 26.20 69.36
C MET A 1 76.37 25.64 68.94
N THR A 2 75.68 25.10 69.93
CA THR A 2 74.24 24.81 69.97
C THR A 2 73.41 26.02 69.59
N ASN A 3 72.34 25.83 68.82
CA ASN A 3 71.19 26.73 68.93
C ASN A 3 69.89 25.97 68.63
N GLN A 4 69.24 25.50 69.70
CA GLN A 4 67.80 25.34 69.71
C GLN A 4 67.18 26.71 69.95
N SER A 5 66.23 27.11 69.10
CA SER A 5 65.27 28.16 69.44
C SER A 5 63.88 27.74 68.98
N ARG A 6 62.95 28.00 69.91
CA ARG A 6 61.58 27.54 70.02
C ARG A 6 60.60 28.26 69.08
N VAL A 7 59.37 27.73 69.13
CA VAL A 7 58.05 28.40 69.12
C VAL A 7 57.25 28.22 67.83
N ALA A 8 56.12 27.53 68.01
CA ALA A 8 54.99 27.43 67.10
C ALA A 8 54.19 28.74 67.08
N VAL A 9 53.73 29.15 65.89
CA VAL A 9 52.58 30.04 65.73
C VAL A 9 51.70 29.51 64.60
N THR A 10 50.47 29.18 64.97
CA THR A 10 49.31 28.86 64.13
C THR A 10 48.96 30.01 63.18
N GLY A 11 48.68 29.67 61.92
CA GLY A 11 48.07 30.59 60.94
C GLY A 11 47.22 29.80 59.94
N VAL A 12 45.91 29.86 60.12
CA VAL A 12 44.89 29.35 59.19
C VAL A 12 44.89 30.21 57.93
N LEU A 13 44.92 29.61 56.73
CA LEU A 13 44.30 30.18 55.53
C LEU A 13 44.09 29.11 54.44
N SER A 14 42.84 29.05 54.01
CA SER A 14 42.22 28.14 53.05
C SER A 14 42.84 28.19 51.65
N ALA A 15 42.92 27.04 50.98
CA ALA A 15 42.79 26.97 49.53
C ALA A 15 42.24 25.59 49.09
N LEU A 16 41.12 25.65 48.38
CA LEU A 16 40.38 24.58 47.74
C LEU A 16 41.26 23.66 46.87
N CYS A 17 41.03 22.35 46.97
CA CYS A 17 41.19 21.39 45.88
C CYS A 17 40.11 20.31 46.03
N LEU A 18 38.92 20.58 45.49
CA LEU A 18 37.86 19.57 45.32
C LEU A 18 38.35 18.53 44.30
N SER A 19 38.77 17.37 44.79
CA SER A 19 39.09 16.21 43.96
C SER A 19 37.80 15.49 43.61
N LEU A 20 37.42 15.56 42.32
CA LEU A 20 36.33 14.80 41.74
C LEU A 20 36.68 13.31 41.69
N ALA A 21 36.02 12.52 42.52
CA ALA A 21 35.86 11.09 42.31
C ALA A 21 34.40 10.72 42.60
N ALA A 22 33.50 11.14 41.71
CA ALA A 22 32.12 10.66 41.69
C ALA A 22 32.09 9.31 40.95
N CYS A 23 31.57 8.31 41.65
CA CYS A 23 31.45 6.93 41.26
C CYS A 23 30.78 6.76 39.88
N ALA A 24 31.26 5.74 39.16
CA ALA A 24 30.75 5.30 37.87
C ALA A 24 29.22 5.24 37.84
N VAL A 25 28.61 6.13 37.07
CA VAL A 25 27.23 5.97 36.64
C VAL A 25 27.21 4.79 35.68
N GLY A 26 26.60 3.69 36.10
CA GLY A 26 26.33 2.56 35.23
C GLY A 26 25.61 3.06 33.97
N GLN A 27 26.25 2.89 32.81
CA GLN A 27 25.57 3.06 31.53
C GLN A 27 24.34 2.15 31.56
N PRO A 28 23.13 2.68 31.34
CA PRO A 28 22.06 1.83 30.89
C PRO A 28 22.60 1.20 29.60
N THR A 29 22.80 -0.11 29.60
CA THR A 29 22.85 -0.89 28.38
C THR A 29 21.49 -0.76 27.74
N GLY A 30 21.25 0.38 27.09
CA GLY A 30 20.20 0.53 26.11
C GLY A 30 20.55 -0.48 25.05
N THR A 31 19.88 -1.63 25.08
CA THR A 31 19.70 -2.47 23.90
C THR A 31 19.28 -1.52 22.80
N ALA A 32 20.20 -1.20 21.90
CA ALA A 32 19.89 -0.47 20.70
C ALA A 32 18.86 -1.32 19.97
N VAL A 33 17.59 -0.94 20.07
CA VAL A 33 16.55 -1.50 19.23
C VAL A 33 17.01 -1.15 17.82
N PRO A 34 17.31 -2.13 16.95
CA PRO A 34 17.67 -1.81 15.58
C PRO A 34 16.53 -0.97 15.03
N VAL A 35 16.85 0.26 14.59
CA VAL A 35 15.91 1.01 13.77
C VAL A 35 15.83 0.23 12.47
N GLU A 36 14.81 -0.61 12.36
CA GLU A 36 14.52 -1.37 11.15
C GLU A 36 14.13 -0.35 10.09
N VAL A 37 15.12 0.08 9.31
CA VAL A 37 14.89 0.97 8.17
C VAL A 37 14.02 0.17 7.21
N PRO A 38 12.77 0.61 6.91
CA PRO A 38 11.90 -0.15 6.03
C PRO A 38 12.62 -0.40 4.71
N HIS A 39 12.75 -1.67 4.34
CA HIS A 39 13.38 -2.06 3.09
C HIS A 39 12.56 -1.47 1.93
N ARG A 40 13.05 -0.37 1.35
CA ARG A 40 12.40 0.30 0.21
C ARG A 40 12.77 -0.44 -1.06
N VAL A 41 11.87 -1.26 -1.55
CA VAL A 41 11.98 -1.90 -2.85
C VAL A 41 11.71 -0.86 -3.96
N PRO A 42 12.49 -0.86 -5.06
CA PRO A 42 12.21 -0.02 -6.22
C PRO A 42 10.78 -0.23 -6.73
N LEU A 43 10.17 0.81 -7.31
CA LEU A 43 8.87 0.69 -7.97
C LEU A 43 9.07 0.60 -9.48
N LEU A 44 8.37 -0.35 -10.10
CA LEU A 44 8.32 -0.51 -11.54
C LEU A 44 7.07 0.16 -12.10
N SER A 45 7.24 0.78 -13.27
CA SER A 45 6.14 1.39 -14.01
C SER A 45 5.56 0.40 -15.01
N GLY A 46 4.23 0.33 -15.10
CA GLY A 46 3.49 -0.46 -16.08
C GLY A 46 2.19 0.20 -16.47
N ASP A 47 1.42 -0.43 -17.36
CA ASP A 47 0.06 0.03 -17.68
C ASP A 47 -0.99 -0.63 -16.78
N ALA A 48 -2.07 0.10 -16.51
CA ALA A 48 -3.30 -0.44 -15.96
C ALA A 48 -4.29 -0.77 -17.07
N LYS A 49 -4.79 -2.00 -17.03
CA LYS A 49 -5.82 -2.53 -17.93
C LYS A 49 -6.96 -3.12 -17.09
N ALA A 50 -8.06 -3.50 -17.73
CA ALA A 50 -9.16 -4.12 -17.02
C ALA A 50 -9.99 -5.07 -17.88
N LEU A 51 -10.64 -6.00 -17.20
CA LEU A 51 -11.69 -6.86 -17.73
C LEU A 51 -12.92 -6.74 -16.84
N ASN A 52 -14.10 -6.66 -17.46
CA ASN A 52 -15.35 -6.52 -16.75
C ASN A 52 -16.29 -7.68 -17.06
N TYR A 53 -16.51 -8.52 -16.04
CA TYR A 53 -17.48 -9.61 -16.04
C TYR A 53 -18.81 -9.21 -15.39
N THR A 54 -19.00 -7.94 -15.06
CA THR A 54 -20.23 -7.43 -14.45
C THR A 54 -21.19 -6.90 -15.52
N PRO A 55 -22.51 -6.87 -15.24
CA PRO A 55 -23.48 -6.23 -16.13
C PRO A 55 -23.44 -4.70 -16.08
N TRP A 56 -22.50 -4.11 -15.35
CA TRP A 56 -22.45 -2.67 -15.08
C TRP A 56 -21.28 -2.01 -15.77
N TYR A 57 -21.47 -0.77 -16.20
CA TYR A 57 -20.39 0.03 -16.76
C TYR A 57 -19.45 0.49 -15.64
N ILE A 58 -18.15 0.35 -15.84
CA ILE A 58 -17.13 0.84 -14.93
C ILE A 58 -16.50 2.06 -15.58
N HIS A 59 -16.65 3.23 -14.95
CA HIS A 59 -16.15 4.48 -15.48
C HIS A 59 -14.63 4.62 -15.32
N THR A 60 -14.10 4.19 -14.17
CA THR A 60 -12.66 4.18 -13.89
C THR A 60 -12.39 3.36 -12.64
N PHE A 61 -11.14 3.03 -12.40
CA PHE A 61 -10.69 2.48 -11.12
C PHE A 61 -9.30 2.98 -10.75
N SER A 62 -8.97 2.89 -9.46
CA SER A 62 -7.66 3.14 -8.91
C SER A 62 -7.23 2.01 -7.99
N MET A 63 -5.92 1.82 -7.88
CA MET A 63 -5.26 0.96 -6.92
C MET A 63 -4.23 1.79 -6.16
N VAL A 64 -4.24 1.72 -4.83
CA VAL A 64 -3.35 2.54 -3.99
C VAL A 64 -2.80 1.65 -2.89
N GLY A 65 -1.49 1.67 -2.69
CA GLY A 65 -0.83 0.96 -1.59
C GLY A 65 -0.87 1.75 -0.28
N PRO A 66 -0.15 1.28 0.74
CA PRO A 66 -0.08 1.96 2.04
C PRO A 66 0.40 3.42 1.91
N PRO A 67 -0.06 4.35 2.77
CA PRO A 67 0.38 5.74 2.76
C PRO A 67 1.91 5.86 2.76
N GLY A 68 2.46 6.73 1.91
CA GLY A 68 3.90 6.95 1.79
C GLY A 68 4.67 5.89 0.99
N SER A 69 4.03 4.81 0.53
CA SER A 69 4.67 3.77 -0.28
C SER A 69 4.98 4.21 -1.72
N GLY A 70 4.26 5.21 -2.25
CA GLY A 70 4.31 5.58 -3.67
C GLY A 70 3.61 4.59 -4.61
N ILE A 71 3.08 3.49 -4.08
CA ILE A 71 2.37 2.47 -4.84
C ILE A 71 1.01 3.02 -5.26
N ARG A 72 0.77 3.07 -6.56
CA ARG A 72 -0.46 3.64 -7.12
C ARG A 72 -0.71 3.13 -8.53
N GLY A 73 -1.92 3.34 -9.02
CA GLY A 73 -2.30 3.08 -10.40
C GLY A 73 -3.76 3.38 -10.60
N GLY A 74 -4.20 3.38 -11.86
CA GLY A 74 -5.60 3.51 -12.19
C GLY A 74 -5.81 3.22 -13.66
N GLY A 75 -6.94 2.61 -13.98
CA GLY A 75 -7.19 2.10 -15.32
C GLY A 75 -8.41 2.72 -15.99
N PRO A 76 -8.67 2.26 -17.23
CA PRO A 76 -9.66 2.88 -18.09
C PRO A 76 -11.08 2.58 -17.66
N ASN A 77 -12.02 3.21 -18.36
CA ASN A 77 -13.39 2.76 -18.38
C ASN A 77 -13.53 1.39 -19.07
N VAL A 78 -14.55 0.63 -18.69
CA VAL A 78 -14.81 -0.72 -19.18
C VAL A 78 -16.31 -0.92 -19.38
N MET A 79 -16.68 -1.39 -20.56
CA MET A 79 -18.08 -1.72 -20.87
C MET A 79 -18.57 -2.93 -20.05
N PRO A 80 -19.90 -3.12 -19.89
CA PRO A 80 -20.45 -4.34 -19.30
C PRO A 80 -20.01 -5.60 -20.03
N ILE A 81 -20.11 -6.74 -19.35
CA ILE A 81 -19.96 -8.07 -19.96
C ILE A 81 -20.79 -8.21 -21.24
N GLU A 82 -20.23 -8.88 -22.25
CA GLU A 82 -20.92 -9.14 -23.50
C GLU A 82 -22.07 -10.14 -23.30
N LYS A 83 -23.08 -10.09 -24.19
CA LYS A 83 -24.23 -11.01 -24.17
C LYS A 83 -23.85 -12.49 -24.29
N ASN A 84 -22.69 -12.78 -24.88
CA ASN A 84 -22.15 -14.14 -25.05
C ASN A 84 -21.38 -14.64 -23.81
N GLY A 85 -21.34 -13.86 -22.72
CA GLY A 85 -20.65 -14.20 -21.47
C GLY A 85 -19.16 -13.88 -21.46
N LYS A 86 -18.58 -13.31 -22.52
CA LYS A 86 -17.19 -12.85 -22.54
C LYS A 86 -17.05 -11.51 -21.81
N PRO A 87 -15.94 -11.28 -21.08
CA PRO A 87 -15.69 -9.99 -20.47
C PRO A 87 -15.48 -8.93 -21.54
N SER A 88 -15.90 -7.71 -21.24
CA SER A 88 -15.43 -6.56 -22.01
C SER A 88 -14.01 -6.19 -21.57
N GLY A 89 -13.16 -5.89 -22.56
CA GLY A 89 -11.89 -5.20 -22.33
C GLY A 89 -12.10 -3.75 -21.94
N GLY A 90 -11.22 -3.21 -21.10
CA GLY A 90 -11.14 -1.77 -20.86
C GLY A 90 -10.93 -1.01 -22.18
N GLY A 91 -11.14 0.30 -22.14
CA GLY A 91 -10.79 1.20 -23.24
C GLY A 91 -9.28 1.18 -23.54
N LYS A 92 -8.66 2.35 -23.65
CA LYS A 92 -7.19 2.40 -23.82
C LYS A 92 -6.50 2.08 -22.50
N ALA A 93 -5.46 1.24 -22.51
CA ALA A 93 -4.59 1.07 -21.36
C ALA A 93 -4.14 2.43 -20.80
N VAL A 94 -4.15 2.57 -19.48
CA VAL A 94 -3.79 3.82 -18.80
C VAL A 94 -2.43 3.65 -18.17
N CYS A 95 -1.50 4.53 -18.53
CA CYS A 95 -0.14 4.44 -18.04
C CYS A 95 -0.06 4.61 -16.52
N CYS A 96 1.02 4.02 -16.02
CA CYS A 96 1.84 4.48 -14.90
C CYS A 96 1.38 3.92 -13.57
N THR A 97 1.05 2.62 -13.56
CA THR A 97 1.03 1.86 -12.30
C THR A 97 2.43 1.83 -11.71
N SER A 98 2.55 2.02 -10.41
CA SER A 98 3.80 1.93 -9.66
C SER A 98 3.65 0.79 -8.66
N LEU A 99 4.27 -0.35 -8.94
CA LEU A 99 4.22 -1.55 -8.09
C LEU A 99 5.64 -1.95 -7.67
N PRO A 100 5.84 -2.58 -6.50
CA PRO A 100 7.17 -3.00 -6.07
C PRO A 100 7.83 -3.96 -7.07
N ALA A 101 9.11 -3.77 -7.34
CA ALA A 101 9.89 -4.64 -8.22
C ALA A 101 9.96 -6.07 -7.69
N GLU A 102 9.84 -6.26 -6.38
CA GLU A 102 9.84 -7.56 -5.72
C GLU A 102 8.49 -7.79 -5.06
N TRP A 103 7.94 -9.00 -5.19
CA TRP A 103 6.68 -9.34 -4.55
C TRP A 103 6.77 -9.27 -3.04
N GLN A 104 5.73 -8.69 -2.41
CA GLN A 104 5.64 -8.47 -0.98
C GLN A 104 4.39 -9.16 -0.42
N PRO A 105 4.50 -10.21 0.42
CA PRO A 105 3.34 -10.95 0.94
C PRO A 105 2.39 -10.07 1.78
N GLU A 106 2.97 -9.09 2.47
CA GLU A 106 2.25 -8.16 3.33
C GLU A 106 1.71 -6.94 2.60
N LEU A 107 2.01 -6.78 1.30
CA LEU A 107 1.43 -5.68 0.52
C LEU A 107 -0.09 -5.86 0.41
N LYS A 108 -0.81 -4.88 0.95
CA LYS A 108 -2.26 -4.74 0.86
C LYS A 108 -2.60 -3.46 0.12
N LEU A 109 -3.42 -3.58 -0.92
CA LEU A 109 -3.91 -2.43 -1.69
C LEU A 109 -5.33 -2.06 -1.27
N THR A 110 -5.66 -0.81 -1.52
CA THR A 110 -7.04 -0.34 -1.63
C THR A 110 -7.36 -0.17 -3.11
N VAL A 111 -8.41 -0.83 -3.58
CA VAL A 111 -8.93 -0.68 -4.94
C VAL A 111 -10.25 0.06 -4.88
N ARG A 112 -10.39 1.14 -5.65
CA ARG A 112 -11.65 1.89 -5.78
C ARG A 112 -12.10 1.91 -7.22
N TRP A 113 -13.39 1.81 -7.47
CA TRP A 113 -13.94 1.95 -8.81
C TRP A 113 -15.27 2.68 -8.81
N LEU A 114 -15.50 3.43 -9.89
CA LEU A 114 -16.77 4.11 -10.12
C LEU A 114 -17.59 3.25 -11.07
N VAL A 115 -18.73 2.76 -10.59
CA VAL A 115 -19.65 1.93 -11.37
C VAL A 115 -20.96 2.66 -11.61
N THR A 116 -21.50 2.54 -12.82
CA THR A 116 -22.83 3.04 -13.15
C THR A 116 -23.83 1.88 -13.10
N LYS A 117 -24.77 1.94 -12.14
CA LYS A 117 -25.79 0.91 -11.94
C LYS A 117 -27.17 1.44 -12.30
N LYS A 118 -28.01 0.57 -12.87
CA LYS A 118 -29.42 0.86 -13.16
C LYS A 118 -30.27 0.60 -11.91
N ARG A 119 -31.06 1.59 -11.51
CA ARG A 119 -32.00 1.49 -10.38
C ARG A 119 -33.35 0.87 -10.81
N PRO A 120 -34.20 0.45 -9.85
CA PRO A 120 -35.53 -0.10 -10.15
C PRO A 120 -36.44 0.86 -10.95
N ASP A 121 -36.26 2.17 -10.79
CA ASP A 121 -36.96 3.22 -11.55
C ASP A 121 -36.44 3.41 -12.99
N GLY A 122 -35.43 2.63 -13.38
CA GLY A 122 -34.83 2.65 -14.70
C GLY A 122 -33.69 3.66 -14.88
N LYS A 123 -33.47 4.57 -13.93
CA LYS A 123 -32.40 5.58 -13.99
C LYS A 123 -31.03 4.98 -13.73
N LYS A 124 -29.97 5.58 -14.27
CA LYS A 124 -28.59 5.17 -14.01
C LYS A 124 -27.90 6.11 -13.06
N TRP A 125 -27.26 5.54 -12.05
CA TRP A 125 -26.58 6.28 -11.00
C TRP A 125 -25.15 5.76 -10.88
N GLY A 126 -24.20 6.68 -10.78
CA GLY A 126 -22.84 6.33 -10.41
C GLY A 126 -22.71 6.04 -8.92
N TYR A 127 -21.85 5.09 -8.58
CA TYR A 127 -21.50 4.72 -7.21
C TYR A 127 -20.01 4.41 -7.12
N TRP A 128 -19.32 5.03 -6.18
CA TRP A 128 -17.98 4.61 -5.78
C TRP A 128 -18.05 3.35 -4.93
N TYR A 129 -17.24 2.37 -5.29
CA TYR A 129 -16.99 1.17 -4.51
C TYR A 129 -15.53 1.14 -4.09
N LYS A 130 -15.26 0.46 -2.97
CA LYS A 130 -13.93 0.23 -2.42
C LYS A 130 -13.79 -1.20 -1.95
N ALA A 131 -12.68 -1.83 -2.31
CA ALA A 131 -12.18 -3.05 -1.70
C ALA A 131 -10.88 -2.72 -0.97
N GLU A 132 -10.81 -3.08 0.32
CA GLU A 132 -9.59 -2.95 1.12
C GLU A 132 -8.89 -4.30 1.25
N ASN A 133 -7.64 -4.28 1.71
CA ASN A 133 -6.84 -5.49 1.92
C ASN A 133 -6.66 -6.36 0.66
N VAL A 134 -6.71 -5.74 -0.52
CA VAL A 134 -6.54 -6.45 -1.79
C VAL A 134 -5.11 -6.93 -1.91
N ARG A 135 -4.94 -8.24 -2.05
CA ARG A 135 -3.62 -8.89 -2.22
C ARG A 135 -3.34 -9.12 -3.70
N ILE A 136 -2.08 -9.09 -4.07
CA ILE A 136 -1.62 -9.54 -5.40
C ILE A 136 -0.97 -10.91 -5.23
N ALA A 137 -1.30 -11.85 -6.12
CA ALA A 137 -0.63 -13.14 -6.18
C ALA A 137 0.89 -12.98 -6.42
N PRO A 138 1.73 -13.92 -5.97
CA PRO A 138 3.16 -13.90 -6.25
C PRO A 138 3.46 -13.59 -7.72
N TYR A 139 4.42 -12.68 -7.93
CA TYR A 139 4.89 -12.28 -9.26
C TYR A 139 6.42 -12.26 -9.29
N SER A 140 6.96 -12.28 -10.51
CA SER A 140 8.38 -12.37 -10.80
C SER A 140 9.12 -11.11 -10.34
N SER A 141 10.18 -11.28 -9.55
CA SER A 141 11.02 -10.14 -9.17
C SER A 141 11.63 -9.48 -10.42
N GLY A 142 11.66 -8.15 -10.44
CA GLY A 142 12.16 -7.35 -11.55
C GLY A 142 11.17 -7.16 -12.70
N ASN A 143 9.97 -7.75 -12.65
CA ASN A 143 8.95 -7.56 -13.68
C ASN A 143 7.54 -7.60 -13.07
N THR A 144 6.77 -6.52 -13.22
CA THR A 144 5.34 -6.50 -12.84
C THR A 144 4.41 -6.65 -14.04
N GLY A 145 4.93 -6.55 -15.27
CA GLY A 145 4.10 -6.41 -16.47
C GLY A 145 3.05 -5.31 -16.33
N ASP A 146 1.90 -5.53 -16.97
CA ASP A 146 0.71 -4.69 -16.82
C ASP A 146 -0.15 -5.18 -15.64
N ALA A 147 -0.76 -4.25 -14.93
CA ALA A 147 -1.72 -4.55 -13.87
C ALA A 147 -3.15 -4.58 -14.43
N TRP A 148 -3.89 -5.64 -14.14
CA TRP A 148 -5.26 -5.82 -14.61
C TRP A 148 -6.26 -5.78 -13.46
N GLY A 149 -7.19 -4.84 -13.52
CA GLY A 149 -8.40 -4.85 -12.69
C GLY A 149 -9.43 -5.81 -13.28
N ILE A 150 -9.66 -6.95 -12.62
CA ILE A 150 -10.66 -7.94 -13.03
C ILE A 150 -11.91 -7.76 -12.17
N PHE A 151 -12.95 -7.16 -12.75
CA PHE A 151 -14.20 -6.89 -12.05
C PHE A 151 -15.18 -8.04 -12.24
N LEU A 152 -15.71 -8.54 -11.13
CA LEU A 152 -16.47 -9.77 -11.06
C LEU A 152 -17.88 -9.50 -10.49
N PRO A 153 -18.88 -10.33 -10.84
CA PRO A 153 -20.21 -10.23 -10.26
C PRO A 153 -20.19 -10.24 -8.73
N GLY A 154 -21.15 -9.53 -8.12
CA GLY A 154 -21.22 -9.36 -6.67
C GLY A 154 -20.28 -8.29 -6.13
N ASP A 155 -19.90 -7.29 -6.95
CA ASP A 155 -19.00 -6.19 -6.56
C ASP A 155 -17.63 -6.67 -6.08
N ARG A 156 -17.10 -7.72 -6.72
CA ARG A 156 -15.82 -8.33 -6.41
C ARG A 156 -14.74 -7.88 -7.38
N VAL A 157 -13.49 -7.86 -6.94
CA VAL A 157 -12.35 -7.50 -7.78
C VAL A 157 -11.16 -8.40 -7.51
N ARG A 158 -10.37 -8.69 -8.55
CA ARG A 158 -9.05 -9.31 -8.45
C ARG A 158 -8.05 -8.48 -9.24
N ILE A 159 -6.85 -8.30 -8.69
CA ILE A 159 -5.72 -7.73 -9.43
C ILE A 159 -4.87 -8.87 -9.95
N MET A 160 -4.61 -8.88 -11.25
CA MET A 160 -3.70 -9.83 -11.90
C MET A 160 -2.57 -9.06 -12.58
N LEU A 161 -1.37 -9.63 -12.57
CA LEU A 161 -0.23 -9.09 -13.31
C LEU A 161 0.06 -9.93 -14.56
N THR A 162 0.72 -9.34 -15.56
CA THR A 162 1.25 -10.06 -16.73
C THR A 162 2.77 -10.11 -16.70
N ASP A 163 3.32 -10.45 -15.53
CA ASP A 163 4.75 -10.53 -15.25
C ASP A 163 5.43 -11.78 -15.85
N GLY A 164 4.63 -12.73 -16.33
CA GLY A 164 5.09 -14.00 -16.90
C GLY A 164 5.01 -15.17 -15.93
N ASN A 165 4.89 -14.93 -14.61
CA ASN A 165 4.59 -15.97 -13.65
C ASN A 165 3.10 -16.34 -13.74
N ARG A 166 2.81 -17.63 -13.90
CA ARG A 166 1.44 -18.15 -13.88
C ARG A 166 1.06 -18.75 -12.53
N ASP A 167 2.01 -18.92 -11.62
CA ASP A 167 1.77 -19.37 -10.26
C ASP A 167 0.88 -18.36 -9.54
N GLY A 168 -0.07 -18.84 -8.73
CA GLY A 168 -1.07 -17.98 -8.10
C GLY A 168 -2.13 -17.40 -9.05
N GLY A 169 -2.12 -17.78 -10.34
CA GLY A 169 -3.19 -17.49 -11.29
C GLY A 169 -3.12 -16.11 -11.96
N ASN A 170 -1.92 -15.52 -12.08
CA ASN A 170 -1.69 -14.28 -12.81
C ASN A 170 -1.81 -14.52 -14.34
N ASN A 171 -3.06 -14.55 -14.83
CA ASN A 171 -3.35 -14.73 -16.25
C ASN A 171 -4.70 -14.08 -16.61
N PRO A 172 -4.72 -12.83 -17.10
CA PRO A 172 -5.96 -12.14 -17.48
C PRO A 172 -6.79 -12.85 -18.55
N ASN A 173 -6.18 -13.75 -19.35
CA ASN A 173 -6.91 -14.55 -20.35
C ASN A 173 -7.75 -15.67 -19.72
N ALA A 174 -7.53 -15.99 -18.44
CA ALA A 174 -8.32 -16.94 -17.68
C ALA A 174 -9.13 -16.19 -16.61
N ARG A 175 -10.46 -16.27 -16.69
CA ARG A 175 -11.32 -15.73 -15.63
C ARG A 175 -10.94 -16.41 -14.30
N PRO A 176 -10.70 -15.66 -13.21
CA PRO A 176 -10.47 -16.27 -11.91
C PRO A 176 -11.68 -17.08 -11.46
N ALA A 177 -11.43 -18.19 -10.77
CA ALA A 177 -12.49 -18.98 -10.15
C ALA A 177 -13.16 -18.16 -9.03
N ASP A 178 -14.45 -18.39 -8.77
CA ASP A 178 -15.18 -17.57 -7.78
C ASP A 178 -14.68 -17.72 -6.33
N ASN A 179 -13.95 -18.81 -6.04
CA ASN A 179 -13.32 -19.10 -4.76
C ASN A 179 -11.82 -18.73 -4.72
N ASP A 180 -11.34 -17.98 -5.71
CA ASP A 180 -9.94 -17.56 -5.78
C ASP A 180 -9.57 -16.68 -4.56
N PRO A 181 -8.47 -17.00 -3.84
CA PRO A 181 -8.12 -16.36 -2.58
C PRO A 181 -7.64 -14.90 -2.69
N TYR A 182 -7.40 -14.39 -3.91
CA TYR A 182 -7.04 -12.99 -4.14
C TYR A 182 -8.20 -12.18 -4.71
N ILE A 183 -9.40 -12.77 -4.80
CA ILE A 183 -10.62 -11.99 -4.97
C ILE A 183 -10.92 -11.24 -3.67
N ALA A 184 -11.08 -9.93 -3.78
CA ALA A 184 -11.52 -9.06 -2.71
C ALA A 184 -12.97 -8.62 -2.93
N GLN A 185 -13.71 -8.46 -1.84
CA GLN A 185 -15.07 -7.95 -1.84
C GLN A 185 -15.06 -6.41 -1.81
N GLY A 186 -15.79 -5.80 -2.72
CA GLY A 186 -16.11 -4.38 -2.70
C GLY A 186 -17.33 -4.06 -1.86
N VAL A 187 -17.30 -2.89 -1.24
CA VAL A 187 -18.45 -2.26 -0.58
C VAL A 187 -18.61 -0.84 -1.10
N LEU A 188 -19.77 -0.22 -0.87
CA LEU A 188 -19.96 1.18 -1.18
C LEU A 188 -18.94 2.03 -0.40
N ASP A 189 -18.27 2.95 -1.10
CA ASP A 189 -17.36 3.88 -0.47
C ASP A 189 -18.14 5.13 -0.06
N GLU A 190 -18.71 5.13 1.15
CA GLU A 190 -19.53 6.25 1.64
C GLU A 190 -18.75 7.58 1.64
N GLU A 191 -17.45 7.54 1.96
CA GLU A 191 -16.58 8.71 1.97
C GLU A 191 -16.47 9.30 0.56
N TRP A 192 -16.16 8.46 -0.43
CA TRP A 192 -16.00 8.91 -1.81
C TRP A 192 -17.32 9.30 -2.47
N ASN A 193 -18.41 8.57 -2.21
CA ASN A 193 -19.72 8.95 -2.71
C ASN A 193 -20.18 10.31 -2.12
N ARG A 194 -19.76 10.66 -0.91
CA ARG A 194 -20.01 11.98 -0.31
C ARG A 194 -19.10 13.07 -0.86
N ARG A 195 -17.80 12.79 -1.00
CA ARG A 195 -16.78 13.81 -1.38
C ARG A 195 -16.72 14.04 -2.89
N TYR A 196 -16.99 13.02 -3.68
CA TYR A 196 -16.94 13.00 -5.13
C TYR A 196 -18.26 12.42 -5.68
N PRO A 197 -19.39 13.10 -5.44
CA PRO A 197 -20.70 12.62 -5.82
C PRO A 197 -20.73 12.30 -7.32
N PRO A 198 -21.03 11.04 -7.70
CA PRO A 198 -21.05 10.65 -9.10
C PRO A 198 -22.17 11.32 -9.89
N ALA A 199 -22.06 11.27 -11.23
CA ALA A 199 -23.15 11.69 -12.10
C ALA A 199 -24.39 10.78 -11.95
N HIS A 200 -25.56 11.37 -12.14
CA HIS A 200 -26.87 10.71 -12.14
C HIS A 200 -27.68 11.18 -13.36
N ASP A 201 -28.50 10.29 -13.92
CA ASP A 201 -29.48 10.59 -14.99
C ASP A 201 -30.77 11.25 -14.45
#